data_AF-A0A915Y9X0-F1
#
_entry.id   AF-A0A915Y9X0-F1
#
_cell.length_a   1.000
_cell.length_b   1.000
_cell.length_c   1.000
_cell.angle_alpha   90.00
_cell.angle_beta   90.00
_cell.angle_gamma   90.00
#
_symmetry.space_group_name_H-M   'P 1'
#
loop_
_entity.id
_entity.type
_entity.pdbx_description
1 polymer ?
#
loop_
_entity_poly.entity_id
_entity_poly.type
_entity_poly.pdbx_seq_one_letter_code
_entity_poly.pdbx_strand_id
1 'polypeptide(L)'
;MNNSIHFLEYYNDNDYLKLCNYLKTQLISVRRFLLFINSDTGISPEVSINKLYKKIFSHELTQKHISFEIKRIHNSSIALSKVNRIPKDYLNSNLHLTIKFSNSEILELDELYNNMLYKVIRFYKYLYSSIHKYLSNKLINLLPPTNKPDPKLDKYTNKIKEINQEIHQFIESNGDRFILSERDKLPEVYRAKLPFNGLFHMTSYKNLSSILKLGLLSHKKAHNNNHITEDISNQEVNLKRNRYVKSIDRNIHDLVPLYINPQNPMLKSLKNKEVWDDLVFLRVNPDIIIDDTAFFSNGNAAWDGAKFFSSTKDLKKLNWRVLRQPVLIDTDKIKKYRCSEVLVDEKIPMYYVDEIYLKDEKLLQKVIELFPNHLGIKIALNPEIFVIPN
;
A
#
# COMPACT_ATOMS: atom_id res chain seq x y z
N MET A 1 1.50 -7.40 22.44
CA MET A 1 0.03 -7.49 22.29
C MET A 1 -0.59 -6.16 21.90
N ASN A 2 -0.72 -5.13 22.76
CA ASN A 2 -1.40 -3.87 22.35
C ASN A 2 -0.65 -3.03 21.30
N ASN A 3 0.68 -2.93 21.37
CA ASN A 3 1.43 -2.10 20.40
C ASN A 3 1.44 -2.69 18.98
N SER A 4 1.52 -4.01 18.84
CA SER A 4 1.57 -4.68 17.53
C SER A 4 0.25 -4.53 16.74
N ILE A 5 -0.88 -4.62 17.43
CA ILE A 5 -2.21 -4.48 16.81
C ILE A 5 -2.45 -3.02 16.41
N HIS A 6 -2.15 -2.07 17.31
CA HIS A 6 -2.30 -0.64 17.02
C HIS A 6 -1.37 -0.19 15.87
N PHE A 7 -0.12 -0.65 15.85
CA PHE A 7 0.80 -0.43 14.72
C PHE A 7 0.24 -1.00 13.41
N LEU A 8 -0.33 -2.21 13.45
CA LEU A 8 -0.92 -2.85 12.28
C LEU A 8 -2.14 -2.08 11.74
N GLU A 9 -2.98 -1.52 12.61
CA GLU A 9 -4.06 -0.62 12.21
C GLU A 9 -3.52 0.63 11.49
N TYR A 10 -2.52 1.29 12.07
CA TYR A 10 -1.85 2.44 11.45
C TYR A 10 -1.19 2.11 10.10
N TYR A 11 -0.56 0.95 10.01
CA TYR A 11 0.02 0.44 8.77
C TYR A 11 -1.07 0.24 7.70
N ASN A 12 -2.16 -0.45 8.05
CA ASN A 12 -3.26 -0.79 7.13
C ASN A 12 -4.10 0.40 6.68
N ASP A 13 -4.23 1.43 7.53
CA ASP A 13 -4.95 2.66 7.19
C ASP A 13 -4.24 3.48 6.11
N ASN A 14 -2.98 3.15 5.79
CA ASN A 14 -2.13 3.88 4.85
C ASN A 14 -1.99 5.37 5.22
N ASP A 15 -2.10 5.70 6.50
CA ASP A 15 -2.04 7.10 6.95
C ASP A 15 -0.70 7.76 6.61
N TYR A 16 0.39 6.98 6.69
CA TYR A 16 1.70 7.41 6.22
C TYR A 16 1.67 7.84 4.74
N LEU A 17 1.06 7.02 3.87
CA LEU A 17 0.98 7.32 2.43
C LEU A 17 0.03 8.47 2.12
N LYS A 18 -1.12 8.54 2.80
CA LYS A 18 -2.05 9.67 2.71
C LYS A 18 -1.35 10.97 3.08
N LEU A 19 -0.57 10.95 4.17
CA LEU A 19 0.22 12.08 4.63
C LEU A 19 1.31 12.46 3.62
N CYS A 20 2.05 11.50 3.08
CA CYS A 20 3.02 11.72 2.00
C CYS A 20 2.36 12.35 0.76
N ASN A 21 1.21 11.83 0.32
CA ASN A 21 0.49 12.37 -0.85
C ASN A 21 -0.05 13.79 -0.61
N TYR A 22 -0.57 14.04 0.59
CA TYR A 22 -1.02 15.36 1.01
C TYR A 22 0.15 16.35 1.00
N LEU A 23 1.26 16.03 1.66
CA LEU A 23 2.45 16.90 1.71
C LEU A 23 3.07 17.12 0.33
N LYS A 24 3.10 16.11 -0.54
CA LYS A 24 3.48 16.25 -1.96
C LYS A 24 2.60 17.27 -2.68
N THR A 25 1.28 17.17 -2.51
CA THR A 25 0.33 18.11 -3.10
C THR A 25 0.55 19.53 -2.57
N GLN A 26 0.81 19.68 -1.27
CA GLN A 26 1.08 20.99 -0.67
C GLN A 26 2.42 21.61 -1.09
N LEU A 27 3.42 20.81 -1.49
CA LEU A 27 4.66 21.36 -2.08
C LEU A 27 4.37 22.11 -3.39
N ILE A 28 3.33 21.71 -4.14
CA ILE A 28 2.87 22.44 -5.33
C ILE A 28 2.29 23.80 -4.92
N SER A 29 1.56 23.88 -3.80
CA SER A 29 1.06 25.14 -3.24
C SER A 29 2.22 26.07 -2.85
N VAL A 30 3.27 25.54 -2.22
CA VAL A 30 4.50 26.31 -1.90
C VAL A 30 5.18 26.79 -3.19
N ARG A 31 5.26 25.95 -4.22
CA ARG A 31 5.80 26.34 -5.53
C ARG A 31 5.02 27.48 -6.17
N ARG A 32 3.67 27.42 -6.13
CA ARG A 32 2.81 28.50 -6.63
C ARG A 32 3.05 29.80 -5.86
N PHE A 33 3.24 29.71 -4.53
CA PHE A 33 3.61 30.86 -3.72
C PHE A 33 4.95 31.47 -4.16
N LEU A 34 5.99 30.66 -4.45
CA LEU A 34 7.27 31.16 -4.96
C LEU A 34 7.12 31.98 -6.25
N LEU A 35 6.26 31.54 -7.17
CA LEU A 35 5.98 32.28 -8.41
C LEU A 35 5.24 33.59 -8.14
N PHE A 36 4.37 33.61 -7.13
CA PHE A 36 3.58 34.77 -6.72
C PHE A 36 4.40 35.86 -6.01
N ILE A 37 5.51 35.54 -5.34
CA ILE A 37 6.37 36.52 -4.63
C ILE A 37 6.94 37.60 -5.59
N ASN A 38 6.89 37.37 -6.90
CA ASN A 38 7.28 38.35 -7.92
C ASN A 38 6.14 39.27 -8.39
N SER A 39 4.87 38.96 -8.07
CA SER A 39 3.72 39.82 -8.38
C SER A 39 3.42 40.78 -7.23
N ASP A 40 3.33 42.07 -7.55
CA ASP A 40 3.05 43.13 -6.58
C ASP A 40 1.58 43.10 -6.14
N THR A 41 1.33 42.69 -4.90
CA THR A 41 -0.03 42.33 -4.44
C THR A 41 -0.48 43.05 -3.17
N GLY A 42 0.31 44.00 -2.67
CA GLY A 42 -0.04 44.82 -1.49
C GLY A 42 -0.08 44.06 -0.14
N ILE A 43 0.04 42.73 -0.14
CA ILE A 43 0.12 41.89 1.08
C ILE A 43 1.57 41.55 1.37
N SER A 44 2.03 41.73 2.61
CA SER A 44 3.37 41.31 3.04
C SER A 44 3.59 39.81 2.76
N PRO A 45 4.55 39.44 1.89
CA PRO A 45 4.81 38.04 1.54
C PRO A 45 5.16 37.16 2.76
N GLU A 46 5.70 37.75 3.83
CA GLU A 46 5.99 37.05 5.09
C GLU A 46 4.71 36.60 5.83
N VAL A 47 3.66 37.42 5.82
CA VAL A 47 2.34 37.06 6.38
C VAL A 47 1.72 35.93 5.55
N SER A 48 1.89 35.98 4.23
CA SER A 48 1.34 34.98 3.31
C SER A 48 2.00 33.62 3.45
N ILE A 49 3.33 33.52 3.57
CA ILE A 49 4.00 32.23 3.79
C ILE A 49 3.64 31.61 5.15
N ASN A 50 3.50 32.44 6.19
CA ASN A 50 3.08 31.97 7.51
C ASN A 50 1.67 31.39 7.47
N LYS A 51 0.73 32.09 6.82
CA LYS A 51 -0.63 31.60 6.62
C LYS A 51 -0.65 30.29 5.82
N LEU A 52 0.16 30.18 4.77
CA LEU A 52 0.27 28.97 3.97
C LEU A 52 0.74 27.77 4.81
N TYR A 53 1.85 27.91 5.54
CA TYR A 53 2.39 26.82 6.37
C TYR A 53 1.45 26.46 7.52
N LYS A 54 0.83 27.45 8.19
CA LYS A 54 -0.19 27.19 9.20
C LYS A 54 -1.36 26.38 8.62
N LYS A 55 -1.84 26.72 7.41
CA LYS A 55 -2.89 25.97 6.73
C LYS A 55 -2.45 24.53 6.43
N ILE A 56 -1.23 24.34 5.92
CA ILE A 56 -0.70 23.02 5.58
C ILE A 56 -0.66 22.10 6.80
N PHE A 57 -0.09 22.57 7.91
CA PHE A 57 0.15 21.77 9.12
C PHE A 57 -0.99 21.80 10.14
N SER A 58 -2.05 22.57 9.90
CA SER A 58 -3.30 22.50 10.69
C SER A 58 -4.37 21.62 10.03
N HIS A 59 -4.04 20.93 8.94
CA HIS A 59 -4.94 19.98 8.30
C HIS A 59 -5.04 18.69 9.14
N GLU A 60 -6.20 18.03 9.13
CA GLU A 60 -6.49 16.81 9.90
C GLU A 60 -5.38 15.75 9.76
N LEU A 61 -5.03 15.39 8.51
CA LEU A 61 -3.94 14.45 8.20
C LEU A 61 -2.58 14.84 8.80
N THR A 62 -2.26 16.13 8.89
CA THR A 62 -1.01 16.57 9.52
C THR A 62 -1.12 16.60 11.03
N GLN A 63 -2.19 17.16 11.59
CA GLN A 63 -2.36 17.30 13.03
C GLN A 63 -2.39 15.94 13.75
N LYS A 64 -2.93 14.91 13.09
CA LYS A 64 -2.96 13.54 13.61
C LYS A 64 -1.55 12.99 13.93
N HIS A 65 -0.52 13.36 13.16
CA HIS A 65 0.81 12.75 13.26
C HIS A 65 1.94 13.76 13.52
N ILE A 66 1.70 15.05 13.31
CA ILE A 66 2.73 16.08 13.26
C ILE A 66 2.31 17.27 14.12
N SER A 67 3.23 17.67 15.01
CA SER A 67 3.17 18.92 15.74
C SER A 67 4.03 19.94 15.01
N PHE A 68 3.52 21.16 14.87
CA PHE A 68 4.25 22.26 14.24
C PHE A 68 4.20 23.51 15.10
N GLU A 69 5.25 24.31 15.04
CA GLU A 69 5.33 25.60 15.70
C GLU A 69 6.17 26.57 14.87
N ILE A 70 5.71 27.81 14.76
CA ILE A 70 6.49 28.91 14.17
C ILE A 70 6.81 29.88 15.30
N LYS A 71 8.09 29.97 15.67
CA LYS A 71 8.58 30.89 16.71
C LYS A 71 9.47 31.96 16.09
N ARG A 72 9.39 33.17 16.61
CA ARG A 72 10.34 34.23 16.30
C ARG A 72 11.56 34.09 17.20
N ILE A 73 12.74 33.99 16.60
CA ILE A 73 14.03 33.86 17.30
C ILE A 73 14.83 35.12 17.00
N HIS A 74 15.30 35.81 18.05
CA HIS A 74 16.10 37.02 17.89
C HIS A 74 17.58 36.68 17.62
N ASN A 75 18.20 37.34 16.63
CA ASN A 75 19.64 37.19 16.38
C ASN A 75 20.41 38.02 17.40
N SER A 76 21.31 37.38 18.16
CA SER A 76 22.16 38.03 19.18
C SER A 76 23.22 38.99 18.59
N SER A 77 23.52 38.90 17.29
CA SER A 77 24.71 39.50 16.67
C SER A 77 24.57 40.94 16.17
N ILE A 78 23.38 41.56 16.23
CA ILE A 78 23.12 42.93 15.73
C ILE A 78 22.43 43.79 16.81
N ALA A 79 22.64 43.47 18.09
CA ALA A 79 22.22 44.35 19.19
C ALA A 79 23.05 45.65 19.28
N LEU A 80 24.12 45.79 18.47
CA LEU A 80 25.11 46.87 18.56
C LEU A 80 25.11 47.88 17.40
N SER A 81 24.31 47.71 16.33
CA SER A 81 24.32 48.66 15.20
C SER A 81 23.27 49.78 15.38
N LYS A 82 23.76 51.03 15.46
CA LYS A 82 22.97 52.26 15.61
C LYS A 82 22.31 52.69 14.29
N VAL A 83 21.51 51.84 13.65
CA VAL A 83 20.78 52.23 12.41
C VAL A 83 19.29 52.45 12.73
N ASN A 84 18.95 53.72 13.00
CA ASN A 84 17.64 54.18 13.46
C ASN A 84 16.64 54.50 12.33
N ARG A 85 16.45 53.61 11.33
CA ARG A 85 15.44 53.88 10.25
C ARG A 85 14.60 52.69 9.76
N ILE A 86 14.61 51.53 10.42
CA ILE A 86 13.76 50.39 10.07
C ILE A 86 13.18 49.81 11.38
N PRO A 87 11.92 49.33 11.43
CA PRO A 87 11.37 48.69 12.63
C PRO A 87 12.34 47.64 13.17
N LYS A 88 12.82 47.81 14.41
CA LYS A 88 13.86 46.96 15.04
C LYS A 88 13.49 45.48 15.04
N ASP A 89 12.20 45.16 14.98
CA ASP A 89 11.68 43.80 14.98
C ASP A 89 11.95 43.03 13.67
N TYR A 90 12.16 43.73 12.56
CA TYR A 90 12.35 43.14 11.23
C TYR A 90 13.81 42.77 10.91
N LEU A 91 14.78 43.46 11.52
CA LEU A 91 16.21 43.25 11.27
C LEU A 91 16.85 42.19 12.19
N ASN A 92 16.30 42.02 13.40
CA ASN A 92 16.92 41.25 14.47
C ASN A 92 16.19 39.95 14.82
N SER A 93 15.33 39.43 13.95
CA SER A 93 14.66 38.16 14.22
C SER A 93 14.41 37.31 12.98
N ASN A 94 14.63 36.01 13.12
CA ASN A 94 14.31 34.99 12.13
C ASN A 94 13.09 34.22 12.60
N LEU A 95 12.15 33.91 11.70
CA LEU A 95 11.10 32.95 12.01
C LEU A 95 11.66 31.53 11.85
N HIS A 96 11.53 30.73 12.90
CA HIS A 96 11.94 29.34 12.94
C HIS A 96 10.72 28.43 12.94
N LEU A 97 10.70 27.49 12.00
CA LEU A 97 9.67 26.47 11.87
C LEU A 97 10.16 25.16 12.50
N THR A 98 9.53 24.78 13.60
CA THR A 98 9.66 23.46 14.21
C THR A 98 8.55 22.56 13.69
N ILE A 99 8.93 21.35 13.28
CA ILE A 99 7.99 20.28 12.92
C ILE A 99 8.51 18.99 13.55
N LYS A 100 7.67 18.27 14.29
CA LYS A 100 8.01 17.01 14.95
C LYS A 100 6.90 15.99 14.75
N PHE A 101 7.28 14.71 14.63
CA PHE A 101 6.34 13.62 14.74
C PHE A 101 5.77 13.56 16.16
N SER A 102 4.48 13.31 16.29
CA SER A 102 3.74 13.40 17.55
C SER A 102 3.42 12.04 18.17
N ASN A 103 3.51 10.97 17.39
CA ASN A 103 3.24 9.61 17.82
C ASN A 103 4.36 8.64 17.39
N SER A 104 4.48 7.51 18.08
CA SER A 104 5.51 6.49 17.82
C SER A 104 5.23 5.70 16.55
N GLU A 105 3.96 5.49 16.20
CA GLU A 105 3.56 4.72 15.04
C GLU A 105 4.05 5.35 13.74
N ILE A 106 3.96 6.68 13.60
CA ILE A 106 4.48 7.35 12.39
C ILE A 106 6.01 7.30 12.33
N LEU A 107 6.70 7.26 13.48
CA LEU A 107 8.15 7.13 13.54
C LEU A 107 8.61 5.73 13.09
N GLU A 108 7.97 4.69 13.61
CA GLU A 108 8.22 3.30 13.22
C GLU A 108 7.90 3.06 11.73
N LEU A 109 6.78 3.62 11.25
CA LEU A 109 6.45 3.59 9.83
C LEU A 109 7.50 4.36 9.03
N ASP A 110 7.92 5.55 9.46
CA ASP A 110 8.92 6.31 8.71
C ASP A 110 10.25 5.58 8.60
N GLU A 111 10.71 4.91 9.65
CA GLU A 111 11.89 4.03 9.60
C GLU A 111 11.70 2.89 8.58
N LEU A 112 10.54 2.23 8.62
CA LEU A 112 10.16 1.17 7.68
C LEU A 112 10.13 1.67 6.22
N TYR A 113 9.65 2.89 5.98
CA TYR A 113 9.62 3.55 4.66
C TYR A 113 10.90 4.32 4.34
N ASN A 114 12.05 3.92 4.91
CA ASN A 114 13.37 4.50 4.64
C ASN A 114 13.45 6.02 4.87
N ASN A 115 12.75 6.51 5.89
CA ASN A 115 12.73 7.90 6.34
C ASN A 115 12.22 8.90 5.27
N MET A 116 11.31 8.47 4.39
CA MET A 116 10.74 9.32 3.34
C MET A 116 10.04 10.56 3.92
N LEU A 117 9.19 10.40 4.93
CA LEU A 117 8.45 11.48 5.54
C LEU A 117 9.39 12.41 6.31
N TYR A 118 10.37 11.89 7.06
CA TYR A 118 11.43 12.70 7.69
C TYR A 118 12.16 13.56 6.66
N LYS A 119 12.53 12.99 5.51
CA LYS A 119 13.16 13.73 4.40
C LYS A 119 12.26 14.85 3.89
N VAL A 120 10.98 14.59 3.66
CA VAL A 120 10.00 15.59 3.23
C VAL A 120 9.83 16.70 4.27
N ILE A 121 9.70 16.36 5.55
CA ILE A 121 9.56 17.34 6.65
C ILE A 121 10.81 18.19 6.80
N ARG A 122 12.00 17.59 6.71
CA ARG A 122 13.27 18.33 6.69
C ARG A 122 13.32 19.31 5.53
N PHE A 123 12.81 18.91 4.36
CA PHE A 123 12.72 19.78 3.21
C PHE A 123 11.73 20.94 3.41
N TYR A 124 10.58 20.71 4.03
CA TYR A 124 9.64 21.79 4.41
C TYR A 124 10.29 22.83 5.33
N LYS A 125 11.04 22.39 6.35
CA LYS A 125 11.81 23.28 7.25
C LYS A 125 12.84 24.11 6.48
N TYR A 126 13.59 23.44 5.60
CA TYR A 126 14.59 24.09 4.75
C TYR A 126 13.97 25.16 3.83
N LEU A 127 12.85 24.83 3.16
CA LEU A 127 12.14 25.76 2.27
C LEU A 127 11.63 26.97 3.06
N TYR A 128 10.99 26.76 4.21
CA TYR A 128 10.47 27.85 5.02
C TYR A 128 11.56 28.85 5.42
N SER A 129 12.67 28.34 5.97
CA SER A 129 13.81 29.17 6.38
C SER A 129 14.46 29.89 5.18
N SER A 130 14.58 29.20 4.04
CA SER A 130 15.16 29.77 2.83
C SER A 130 14.31 30.90 2.25
N ILE A 131 12.99 30.70 2.19
CA ILE A 131 12.05 31.69 1.66
C ILE A 131 11.94 32.88 2.62
N HIS A 132 11.85 32.64 3.92
CA HIS A 132 11.84 33.72 4.92
C HIS A 132 13.08 34.61 4.79
N LYS A 133 14.27 34.00 4.76
CA LYS A 133 15.53 34.73 4.54
C LYS A 133 15.56 35.49 3.22
N TYR A 134 15.02 34.92 2.15
CA TYR A 134 14.91 35.59 0.85
C TYR A 134 14.03 36.84 0.95
N LEU A 135 12.83 36.72 1.54
CA LEU A 135 11.88 37.82 1.70
C LEU A 135 12.44 38.93 2.59
N SER A 136 13.09 38.60 3.70
CA SER A 136 13.75 39.58 4.57
C SER A 136 14.83 40.37 3.82
N ASN A 137 15.65 39.69 3.01
CA ASN A 137 16.67 40.38 2.20
C ASN A 137 16.06 41.27 1.10
N LYS A 138 14.98 40.80 0.44
CA LYS A 138 14.27 41.59 -0.58
C LYS A 138 13.68 42.87 0.00
N LEU A 139 13.09 42.79 1.21
CA LEU A 139 12.61 43.93 1.99
C LEU A 139 13.73 44.89 2.37
N ILE A 140 14.85 44.39 2.91
CA ILE A 140 16.00 45.21 3.34
C ILE A 140 16.62 45.97 2.17
N ASN A 141 16.75 45.31 1.02
CA ASN A 141 17.45 45.87 -0.14
C ASN A 141 16.56 46.72 -1.06
N LEU A 142 15.27 46.93 -0.72
CA LEU A 142 14.30 47.69 -1.53
C LEU A 142 14.32 47.30 -3.03
N LEU A 143 14.52 46.01 -3.32
CA LEU A 143 14.66 45.56 -4.70
C LEU A 143 13.33 45.78 -5.44
N PRO A 144 13.32 46.51 -6.57
CA PRO A 144 12.10 46.76 -7.32
C PRO A 144 11.50 45.43 -7.81
N PRO A 145 10.17 45.34 -7.96
CA PRO A 145 9.56 44.19 -8.62
C PRO A 145 10.15 44.05 -10.02
N THR A 146 10.68 42.86 -10.34
CA THR A 146 11.21 42.58 -11.68
C THR A 146 10.51 41.36 -12.25
N ASN A 147 10.19 41.40 -13.54
CA ASN A 147 9.66 40.26 -14.29
C ASN A 147 10.76 39.27 -14.72
N LYS A 148 12.01 39.47 -14.28
CA LYS A 148 13.11 38.54 -14.60
C LYS A 148 13.09 37.35 -13.62
N PRO A 149 13.38 36.13 -14.09
CA PRO A 149 13.50 34.97 -13.22
C PRO A 149 14.55 35.22 -12.14
N ASP A 150 14.22 34.92 -10.88
CA ASP A 150 15.18 35.00 -9.77
C ASP A 150 15.89 33.64 -9.64
N PRO A 151 17.21 33.55 -9.89
CA PRO A 151 17.94 32.28 -9.85
C PRO A 151 17.82 31.55 -8.51
N LYS A 152 17.63 32.27 -7.39
CA LYS A 152 17.42 31.64 -6.07
C LYS A 152 16.04 30.99 -5.97
N LEU A 153 14.99 31.65 -6.50
CA LEU A 153 13.64 31.09 -6.54
C LEU A 153 13.54 29.89 -7.50
N ASP A 154 14.24 29.94 -8.63
CA ASP A 154 14.34 28.82 -9.57
C ASP A 154 15.02 27.60 -8.93
N LYS A 155 16.08 27.81 -8.15
CA LYS A 155 16.73 26.76 -7.37
C LYS A 155 15.74 26.07 -6.41
N TYR A 156 14.91 26.83 -5.69
CA TYR A 156 13.89 26.25 -4.80
C TYR A 156 12.81 25.49 -5.58
N THR A 157 12.36 26.07 -6.69
CA THR A 157 11.36 25.46 -7.59
C THR A 157 11.84 24.13 -8.15
N ASN A 158 13.11 24.03 -8.57
CA ASN A 158 13.70 22.79 -9.07
C ASN A 158 13.81 21.73 -7.98
N LYS A 159 14.24 22.11 -6.76
CA LYS A 159 14.32 21.16 -5.65
C LYS A 159 12.94 20.66 -5.19
N ILE A 160 11.90 21.50 -5.30
CA ILE A 160 10.50 21.06 -5.09
C ILE A 160 10.11 20.00 -6.13
N LYS A 161 10.47 20.19 -7.41
CA LYS A 161 10.17 19.21 -8.46
C LYS A 161 10.85 17.87 -8.19
N GLU A 162 12.14 17.89 -7.84
CA GLU A 162 12.94 16.71 -7.49
C GLU A 162 12.28 15.90 -6.35
N ILE A 163 12.00 16.56 -5.22
CA ILE A 163 11.36 15.90 -4.07
C ILE A 163 9.94 15.40 -4.41
N ASN A 164 9.16 16.17 -5.17
CA ASN A 164 7.83 15.73 -5.59
C ASN A 164 7.86 14.49 -6.48
N GLN A 165 8.85 14.38 -7.39
CA GLN A 165 9.01 13.20 -8.24
C GLN A 165 9.38 11.97 -7.40
N GLU A 166 10.26 12.13 -6.42
CA GLU A 166 10.64 11.05 -5.52
C GLU A 166 9.45 10.54 -4.68
N ILE A 167 8.69 11.45 -4.06
CA ILE A 167 7.47 11.08 -3.32
C ILE A 167 6.44 10.46 -4.27
N HIS A 168 6.36 10.92 -5.51
CA HIS A 168 5.43 10.39 -6.50
C HIS A 168 5.76 8.95 -6.88
N GLN A 169 7.03 8.66 -7.20
CA GLN A 169 7.49 7.29 -7.49
C GLN A 169 7.21 6.35 -6.30
N PHE A 170 7.47 6.85 -5.09
CA PHE A 170 7.15 6.15 -3.85
C PHE A 170 5.64 5.88 -3.66
N ILE A 171 4.75 6.78 -4.10
CA ILE A 171 3.29 6.57 -4.02
C ILE A 171 2.77 5.70 -5.17
N GLU A 172 3.31 5.85 -6.38
CA GLU A 172 2.90 5.05 -7.55
C GLU A 172 3.27 3.60 -7.39
N SER A 173 4.41 3.29 -6.78
CA SER A 173 4.74 1.93 -6.36
C SER A 173 3.79 1.36 -5.31
N ASN A 174 2.73 2.08 -4.94
CA ASN A 174 1.77 1.75 -3.89
C ASN A 174 0.30 1.93 -4.31
N GLY A 175 0.02 2.39 -5.55
CA GLY A 175 -1.26 2.99 -5.93
C GLY A 175 -1.99 2.27 -7.05
N ASP A 176 -2.73 1.23 -6.70
CA ASP A 176 -3.33 0.29 -7.68
C ASP A 176 -4.87 0.12 -7.48
N ARG A 177 -5.42 0.76 -6.43
CA ARG A 177 -6.80 0.57 -5.93
C ARG A 177 -7.92 1.21 -6.78
N PHE A 178 -7.62 2.16 -7.67
CA PHE A 178 -8.64 2.81 -8.51
C PHE A 178 -9.26 1.83 -9.53
N ILE A 179 -8.43 0.90 -10.05
CA ILE A 179 -8.79 -0.09 -11.08
C ILE A 179 -9.94 -1.00 -10.63
N LEU A 180 -9.98 -1.40 -9.36
CA LEU A 180 -11.05 -2.28 -8.85
C LEU A 180 -12.41 -1.57 -8.76
N SER A 181 -12.42 -0.25 -8.52
CA SER A 181 -13.67 0.49 -8.26
C SER A 181 -14.57 0.64 -9.49
N GLU A 182 -13.97 0.53 -10.68
CA GLU A 182 -14.66 0.66 -11.96
C GLU A 182 -15.10 -0.69 -12.56
N ARG A 183 -14.75 -1.82 -11.93
CA ARG A 183 -15.09 -3.15 -12.44
C ARG A 183 -16.46 -3.62 -11.98
N ASP A 184 -17.04 -4.52 -12.78
CA ASP A 184 -18.23 -5.26 -12.41
C ASP A 184 -18.00 -6.08 -11.14
N LYS A 185 -19.01 -6.09 -10.28
CA LYS A 185 -18.95 -6.75 -8.96
C LYS A 185 -19.69 -8.08 -8.97
N LEU A 186 -19.10 -9.07 -8.31
CA LEU A 186 -19.69 -10.38 -8.12
C LEU A 186 -21.06 -10.20 -7.46
N PRO A 187 -22.13 -10.79 -8.02
CA PRO A 187 -23.46 -10.65 -7.46
C PRO A 187 -23.48 -11.03 -5.97
N GLU A 188 -24.18 -10.23 -5.17
CA GLU A 188 -24.17 -10.34 -3.70
C GLU A 188 -24.57 -11.74 -3.21
N VAL A 189 -25.48 -12.40 -3.93
CA VAL A 189 -25.92 -13.78 -3.64
C VAL A 189 -24.80 -14.82 -3.65
N TYR A 190 -23.72 -14.58 -4.40
CA TYR A 190 -22.54 -15.45 -4.43
C TYR A 190 -21.44 -14.92 -3.52
N ARG A 191 -21.26 -13.59 -3.45
CA ARG A 191 -20.32 -12.96 -2.52
C ARG A 191 -20.57 -13.38 -1.08
N ALA A 192 -21.82 -13.31 -0.62
CA ALA A 192 -22.23 -13.73 0.72
C ALA A 192 -22.08 -15.24 0.98
N LYS A 193 -21.79 -16.06 -0.04
CA LYS A 193 -21.54 -17.50 0.11
C LYS A 193 -20.06 -17.84 0.21
N LEU A 194 -19.15 -16.91 -0.07
CA LEU A 194 -17.72 -17.17 -0.01
C LEU A 194 -17.26 -17.27 1.44
N PRO A 195 -16.61 -18.38 1.84
CA PRO A 195 -15.92 -18.46 3.12
C PRO A 195 -14.92 -17.31 3.24
N PHE A 196 -14.86 -16.65 4.41
CA PHE A 196 -13.93 -15.56 4.67
C PHE A 196 -13.99 -14.41 3.63
N ASN A 197 -15.13 -14.23 2.96
CA ASN A 197 -15.43 -13.14 2.03
C ASN A 197 -14.43 -12.97 0.87
N GLY A 198 -13.78 -14.04 0.42
CA GLY A 198 -12.80 -13.95 -0.66
C GLY A 198 -12.41 -15.27 -1.30
N LEU A 199 -11.42 -15.19 -2.17
CA LEU A 199 -10.73 -16.32 -2.77
C LEU A 199 -9.29 -16.36 -2.23
N PHE A 200 -8.67 -17.53 -2.18
CA PHE A 200 -7.43 -17.67 -1.42
C PHE A 200 -6.31 -18.31 -2.23
N HIS A 201 -5.17 -17.63 -2.29
CA HIS A 201 -3.91 -18.25 -2.67
C HIS A 201 -3.13 -18.59 -1.40
N MET A 202 -2.68 -19.84 -1.28
CA MET A 202 -1.86 -20.28 -0.15
C MET A 202 -0.41 -20.43 -0.63
N THR A 203 0.54 -19.88 0.12
CA THR A 203 1.98 -19.91 -0.22
C THR A 203 2.82 -19.84 1.05
N SER A 204 4.13 -20.04 0.93
CA SER A 204 5.12 -19.64 1.95
C SER A 204 5.37 -18.14 1.92
N TYR A 205 5.66 -17.54 3.09
CA TYR A 205 6.08 -16.15 3.22
C TYR A 205 7.34 -15.84 2.40
N LYS A 206 8.22 -16.84 2.18
CA LYS A 206 9.44 -16.68 1.40
C LYS A 206 9.16 -16.29 -0.06
N ASN A 207 7.98 -16.64 -0.57
CA ASN A 207 7.54 -16.28 -1.93
C ASN A 207 6.84 -14.91 -1.99
N LEU A 208 6.54 -14.26 -0.86
CA LEU A 208 5.78 -13.01 -0.87
C LEU A 208 6.51 -11.89 -1.61
N SER A 209 7.83 -11.77 -1.47
CA SER A 209 8.59 -10.71 -2.14
C SER A 209 8.45 -10.80 -3.67
N SER A 210 8.53 -12.02 -4.24
CA SER A 210 8.35 -12.21 -5.68
C SER A 210 6.89 -12.00 -6.10
N ILE A 211 5.93 -12.49 -5.32
CA ILE A 211 4.49 -12.30 -5.57
C ILE A 211 4.13 -10.80 -5.57
N LEU A 212 4.52 -10.05 -4.54
CA LEU A 212 4.25 -8.62 -4.42
C LEU A 212 4.83 -7.83 -5.60
N LYS A 213 5.98 -8.26 -6.13
CA LYS A 213 6.63 -7.63 -7.28
C LYS A 213 6.00 -8.00 -8.62
N LEU A 214 5.57 -9.25 -8.79
CA LEU A 214 5.23 -9.82 -10.09
C LEU A 214 3.74 -10.07 -10.31
N GLY A 215 2.93 -10.08 -9.25
CA GLY A 215 1.58 -10.67 -9.25
C GLY A 215 1.61 -12.14 -8.84
N LEU A 216 0.43 -12.73 -8.63
CA LEU A 216 0.30 -14.18 -8.54
C LEU A 216 0.42 -14.76 -9.95
N LEU A 217 1.36 -15.67 -10.17
CA LEU A 217 1.62 -16.26 -11.48
C LEU A 217 1.10 -17.70 -11.55
N SER A 218 0.80 -18.16 -12.76
CA SER A 218 0.46 -19.56 -12.99
C SER A 218 1.65 -20.45 -12.67
N HIS A 219 1.38 -21.74 -12.41
CA HIS A 219 2.43 -22.70 -12.07
C HIS A 219 3.57 -22.67 -13.11
N LYS A 220 3.23 -22.74 -14.40
CA LYS A 220 4.21 -22.69 -15.48
C LYS A 220 5.04 -21.40 -15.48
N LYS A 221 4.40 -20.23 -15.35
CA LYS A 221 5.13 -18.94 -15.34
C LYS A 221 6.00 -18.76 -14.10
N ALA A 222 5.54 -19.23 -12.94
CA ALA A 222 6.27 -19.11 -11.69
C ALA A 222 7.54 -19.99 -11.67
N HIS A 223 7.44 -21.23 -12.14
CA HIS A 223 8.56 -22.17 -12.18
C HIS A 223 9.54 -21.92 -13.33
N ASN A 224 9.06 -21.60 -14.54
CA ASN A 224 9.95 -21.39 -15.70
C ASN A 224 10.93 -20.22 -15.49
N ASN A 225 10.56 -19.25 -14.65
CA ASN A 225 11.35 -18.05 -14.40
C ASN A 225 12.01 -18.05 -13.00
N ASN A 226 12.01 -19.19 -12.28
CA ASN A 226 12.57 -19.35 -10.94
C ASN A 226 12.09 -18.29 -9.94
N HIS A 227 10.78 -18.01 -9.93
CA HIS A 227 10.18 -17.01 -9.04
C HIS A 227 9.66 -17.59 -7.71
N ILE A 228 9.73 -18.91 -7.54
CA ILE A 228 9.34 -19.61 -6.31
C ILE A 228 10.59 -19.95 -5.52
N THR A 229 10.65 -19.47 -4.28
CA THR A 229 11.74 -19.76 -3.34
C THR A 229 11.45 -21.02 -2.52
N GLU A 230 10.19 -21.25 -2.16
CA GLU A 230 9.74 -22.43 -1.41
C GLU A 230 8.44 -22.98 -1.99
N ASP A 231 8.51 -24.14 -2.65
CA ASP A 231 7.35 -24.79 -3.26
C ASP A 231 6.59 -25.61 -2.21
N ILE A 232 5.31 -25.26 -1.99
CA ILE A 232 4.42 -25.94 -1.03
C ILE A 232 3.50 -26.97 -1.70
N SER A 233 3.61 -27.15 -3.02
CA SER A 233 2.72 -28.00 -3.80
C SER A 233 2.90 -29.48 -3.46
N ASN A 234 1.80 -30.23 -3.56
CA ASN A 234 1.87 -31.69 -3.58
C ASN A 234 2.22 -32.14 -5.00
N GLN A 235 3.42 -32.67 -5.19
CA GLN A 235 3.96 -33.02 -6.51
C GLN A 235 3.08 -34.03 -7.26
N GLU A 236 2.51 -35.04 -6.59
CA GLU A 236 1.63 -36.03 -7.24
C GLU A 236 0.32 -35.40 -7.74
N VAL A 237 -0.28 -34.51 -6.93
CA VAL A 237 -1.47 -33.76 -7.31
C VAL A 237 -1.13 -32.80 -8.45
N ASN A 238 0.04 -32.16 -8.38
CA ASN A 238 0.48 -31.19 -9.36
C ASN A 238 0.75 -31.82 -10.73
N LEU A 239 1.34 -33.02 -10.78
CA LEU A 239 1.53 -33.78 -12.01
C LEU A 239 0.20 -34.07 -12.72
N LYS A 240 -0.84 -34.44 -11.97
CA LYS A 240 -2.20 -34.66 -12.52
C LYS A 240 -2.84 -33.39 -13.07
N ARG A 241 -2.41 -32.22 -12.61
CA ARG A 241 -2.88 -30.92 -13.13
C ARG A 241 -2.24 -30.54 -14.44
N ASN A 242 -1.12 -31.15 -14.85
CA ASN A 242 -0.53 -30.86 -16.16
C ASN A 242 -1.34 -31.54 -17.28
N ARG A 243 -2.54 -31.04 -17.53
CA ARG A 243 -3.45 -31.53 -18.54
C ARG A 243 -4.26 -30.40 -19.14
N TYR A 244 -4.59 -30.57 -20.40
CA TYR A 244 -5.45 -29.67 -21.14
C TYR A 244 -6.94 -29.97 -20.89
N VAL A 245 -7.73 -28.94 -20.63
CA VAL A 245 -9.17 -29.03 -20.33
C VAL A 245 -9.95 -28.38 -21.46
N LYS A 246 -10.56 -29.23 -22.30
CA LYS A 246 -11.28 -28.79 -23.51
C LYS A 246 -12.43 -27.81 -23.25
N SER A 247 -13.13 -27.91 -22.12
CA SER A 247 -14.27 -27.03 -21.81
C SER A 247 -13.90 -25.57 -21.55
N ILE A 248 -12.63 -25.30 -21.26
CA ILE A 248 -12.11 -23.94 -21.04
C ILE A 248 -10.94 -23.61 -21.98
N ASP A 249 -10.59 -24.51 -22.90
CA ASP A 249 -9.50 -24.34 -23.87
C ASP A 249 -8.16 -23.90 -23.24
N ARG A 250 -7.79 -24.52 -22.11
CA ARG A 250 -6.57 -24.18 -21.36
C ARG A 250 -5.93 -25.40 -20.71
N ASN A 251 -4.62 -25.37 -20.50
CA ASN A 251 -3.96 -26.27 -19.56
C ASN A 251 -4.07 -25.69 -18.14
N ILE A 252 -4.35 -26.52 -17.14
CA ILE A 252 -4.52 -26.05 -15.75
C ILE A 252 -3.22 -25.41 -15.22
N HIS A 253 -2.04 -25.83 -15.69
CA HIS A 253 -0.75 -25.23 -15.32
C HIS A 253 -0.52 -23.83 -15.88
N ASP A 254 -1.29 -23.42 -16.90
CA ASP A 254 -1.29 -22.04 -17.40
C ASP A 254 -2.19 -21.13 -16.54
N LEU A 255 -2.96 -21.68 -15.59
CA LEU A 255 -3.89 -20.94 -14.74
C LEU A 255 -3.35 -20.74 -13.31
N VAL A 256 -3.69 -19.62 -12.70
CA VAL A 256 -3.45 -19.31 -11.28
C VAL A 256 -4.58 -19.89 -10.44
N PRO A 257 -4.31 -20.85 -9.53
CA PRO A 257 -5.35 -21.41 -8.67
C PRO A 257 -5.62 -20.53 -7.45
N LEU A 258 -6.91 -20.30 -7.21
CA LEU A 258 -7.46 -19.70 -6.02
C LEU A 258 -8.47 -20.65 -5.38
N TYR A 259 -8.28 -20.97 -4.11
CA TYR A 259 -9.23 -21.78 -3.36
C TYR A 259 -10.45 -20.96 -2.99
N ILE A 260 -11.65 -21.52 -3.23
CA ILE A 260 -12.89 -20.94 -2.71
C ILE A 260 -12.97 -21.16 -1.19
N ASN A 261 -12.53 -22.33 -0.71
CA ASN A 261 -12.38 -22.59 0.71
C ASN A 261 -10.90 -22.82 1.06
N PRO A 262 -10.29 -21.97 1.89
CA PRO A 262 -8.88 -22.09 2.28
C PRO A 262 -8.63 -23.25 3.26
N GLN A 263 -9.64 -23.60 4.06
CA GLN A 263 -9.63 -24.76 4.96
C GLN A 263 -9.97 -26.05 4.19
N ASN A 264 -9.01 -26.49 3.40
CA ASN A 264 -9.16 -27.61 2.47
C ASN A 264 -8.11 -28.72 2.69
N PRO A 265 -8.24 -29.87 2.02
CA PRO A 265 -7.26 -30.96 2.09
C PRO A 265 -5.80 -30.56 1.81
N MET A 266 -5.54 -29.52 1.00
CA MET A 266 -4.20 -29.01 0.76
C MET A 266 -3.61 -28.46 2.06
N LEU A 267 -4.33 -27.61 2.79
CA LEU A 267 -3.92 -27.11 4.12
C LEU A 267 -3.68 -28.25 5.10
N LYS A 268 -4.59 -29.23 5.16
CA LYS A 268 -4.45 -30.43 6.03
C LYS A 268 -3.14 -31.19 5.75
N SER A 269 -2.72 -31.25 4.49
CA SER A 269 -1.47 -31.93 4.08
C SER A 269 -0.19 -31.22 4.53
N LEU A 270 -0.28 -29.96 4.96
CA LEU A 270 0.87 -29.15 5.39
C LEU A 270 1.06 -29.09 6.91
N LYS A 271 0.09 -29.54 7.73
CA LYS A 271 0.10 -29.40 9.21
C LYS A 271 1.40 -29.82 9.89
N ASN A 272 2.01 -30.89 9.39
CA ASN A 272 3.18 -31.52 9.99
C ASN A 272 4.46 -31.29 9.17
N LYS A 273 4.44 -30.33 8.24
CA LYS A 273 5.60 -29.95 7.43
C LYS A 273 6.25 -28.70 8.01
N GLU A 274 7.55 -28.53 7.79
CA GLU A 274 8.30 -27.36 8.25
C GLU A 274 7.70 -26.03 7.78
N VAL A 275 7.14 -26.02 6.56
CA VAL A 275 6.52 -24.83 5.97
C VAL A 275 5.26 -24.37 6.71
N TRP A 276 4.65 -25.18 7.58
CA TRP A 276 3.44 -24.82 8.32
C TRP A 276 3.56 -23.49 9.04
N ASP A 277 4.71 -23.25 9.66
CA ASP A 277 4.96 -22.02 10.43
C ASP A 277 5.21 -20.78 9.56
N ASP A 278 5.37 -21.00 8.27
CA ASP A 278 5.73 -20.01 7.27
C ASP A 278 4.58 -19.79 6.26
N LEU A 279 3.43 -20.45 6.45
CA LEU A 279 2.27 -20.31 5.58
C LEU A 279 1.59 -18.95 5.72
N VAL A 280 1.27 -18.38 4.55
CA VAL A 280 0.48 -17.16 4.41
C VAL A 280 -0.65 -17.42 3.42
N PHE A 281 -1.77 -16.74 3.63
CA PHE A 281 -2.86 -16.70 2.66
C PHE A 281 -2.98 -15.30 2.08
N LEU A 282 -3.01 -15.20 0.74
CA LEU A 282 -3.41 -13.98 0.05
C LEU A 282 -4.91 -14.08 -0.24
N ARG A 283 -5.70 -13.20 0.38
CA ARG A 283 -7.13 -13.04 0.09
C ARG A 283 -7.27 -12.18 -1.17
N VAL A 284 -7.72 -12.81 -2.23
CA VAL A 284 -8.01 -12.20 -3.53
C VAL A 284 -9.47 -11.77 -3.57
N ASN A 285 -9.69 -10.57 -4.08
CA ASN A 285 -10.99 -9.99 -4.30
C ASN A 285 -11.81 -10.88 -5.25
N PRO A 286 -13.02 -11.31 -4.84
CA PRO A 286 -13.80 -12.26 -5.61
C PRO A 286 -14.40 -11.71 -6.90
N ASP A 287 -14.32 -10.40 -7.14
CA ASP A 287 -14.74 -9.77 -8.39
C ASP A 287 -13.93 -10.28 -9.59
N ILE A 288 -12.75 -10.85 -9.35
CA ILE A 288 -11.94 -11.51 -10.39
C ILE A 288 -12.70 -12.64 -11.11
N ILE A 289 -13.73 -13.24 -10.49
CA ILE A 289 -14.55 -14.30 -11.10
C ILE A 289 -15.33 -13.79 -12.33
N ILE A 290 -15.59 -12.48 -12.42
CA ILE A 290 -16.31 -11.88 -13.56
C ILE A 290 -15.37 -11.64 -14.76
N ASP A 291 -14.06 -11.59 -14.53
CA ASP A 291 -13.10 -11.39 -15.61
C ASP A 291 -13.21 -12.52 -16.63
N ASP A 292 -13.16 -12.19 -17.93
CA ASP A 292 -13.27 -13.17 -19.02
C ASP A 292 -12.13 -14.20 -19.00
N THR A 293 -11.05 -13.91 -18.27
CA THR A 293 -9.93 -14.82 -18.03
C THR A 293 -10.13 -15.77 -16.86
N ALA A 294 -11.25 -15.67 -16.14
CA ALA A 294 -11.53 -16.49 -14.97
C ALA A 294 -12.43 -17.71 -15.29
N PHE A 295 -11.98 -18.85 -14.80
CA PHE A 295 -12.69 -20.12 -14.84
C PHE A 295 -12.90 -20.63 -13.42
N PHE A 296 -13.74 -21.65 -13.24
CA PHE A 296 -13.84 -22.34 -11.96
C PHE A 296 -14.18 -23.81 -12.13
N SER A 297 -13.72 -24.62 -11.17
CA SER A 297 -13.99 -26.05 -11.10
C SER A 297 -14.97 -26.38 -9.97
N ASN A 298 -15.80 -27.40 -10.14
CA ASN A 298 -16.68 -27.86 -9.05
C ASN A 298 -15.98 -28.75 -8.01
N GLY A 299 -14.67 -28.91 -8.08
CA GLY A 299 -13.84 -29.68 -7.16
C GLY A 299 -12.37 -29.57 -7.56
N ASN A 300 -11.49 -30.30 -6.89
CA ASN A 300 -10.05 -30.28 -7.13
C ASN A 300 -9.76 -30.43 -8.64
N ALA A 301 -9.04 -29.49 -9.24
CA ALA A 301 -8.76 -29.54 -10.69
C ALA A 301 -7.93 -30.77 -11.11
N ALA A 302 -7.22 -31.39 -10.18
CA ALA A 302 -6.49 -32.65 -10.36
C ALA A 302 -7.39 -33.90 -10.38
N TRP A 303 -8.67 -33.77 -10.04
CA TRP A 303 -9.62 -34.88 -10.08
C TRP A 303 -10.21 -35.03 -11.49
N ASP A 304 -10.16 -36.24 -12.05
CA ASP A 304 -10.70 -36.51 -13.39
C ASP A 304 -12.19 -36.22 -13.54
N GLY A 305 -12.97 -36.35 -12.46
CA GLY A 305 -14.40 -36.04 -12.44
C GLY A 305 -14.74 -34.56 -12.25
N ALA A 306 -13.75 -33.68 -12.10
CA ALA A 306 -13.98 -32.25 -11.96
C ALA A 306 -14.51 -31.66 -13.27
N LYS A 307 -15.56 -30.84 -13.16
CA LYS A 307 -16.14 -30.06 -14.26
C LYS A 307 -15.67 -28.62 -14.14
N PHE A 308 -15.38 -28.01 -15.27
CA PHE A 308 -14.91 -26.63 -15.38
C PHE A 308 -15.94 -25.77 -16.08
N PHE A 309 -16.01 -24.50 -15.70
CA PHE A 309 -16.99 -23.54 -16.18
C PHE A 309 -16.32 -22.18 -16.40
N SER A 310 -16.80 -21.44 -17.41
CA SER A 310 -16.35 -20.08 -17.73
C SER A 310 -17.44 -19.02 -17.51
N SER A 311 -18.71 -19.43 -17.37
CA SER A 311 -19.82 -18.49 -17.16
C SER A 311 -20.13 -18.32 -15.69
N THR A 312 -20.20 -17.08 -15.20
CA THR A 312 -20.65 -16.75 -13.83
C THR A 312 -22.04 -17.31 -13.50
N LYS A 313 -22.91 -17.52 -14.50
CA LYS A 313 -24.22 -18.19 -14.33
C LYS A 313 -24.12 -19.62 -13.82
N ASP A 314 -22.97 -20.26 -14.02
CA ASP A 314 -22.70 -21.63 -13.61
C ASP A 314 -22.18 -21.73 -12.17
N LEU A 315 -21.97 -20.62 -11.46
CA LEU A 315 -21.64 -20.63 -10.03
C LEU A 315 -22.69 -21.38 -9.21
N LYS A 316 -23.95 -21.42 -9.66
CA LYS A 316 -25.02 -22.24 -9.04
C LYS A 316 -24.74 -23.75 -9.05
N LYS A 317 -23.84 -24.23 -9.92
CA LYS A 317 -23.46 -25.66 -10.04
C LYS A 317 -22.42 -26.08 -9.00
N LEU A 318 -21.81 -25.14 -8.28
CA LEU A 318 -20.90 -25.44 -7.18
C LEU A 318 -21.65 -25.97 -5.96
N ASN A 319 -21.02 -26.90 -5.22
CA ASN A 319 -21.57 -27.41 -3.98
C ASN A 319 -21.32 -26.44 -2.81
N TRP A 320 -22.07 -25.34 -2.79
CA TRP A 320 -21.98 -24.29 -1.76
C TRP A 320 -22.23 -24.78 -0.33
N ARG A 321 -22.89 -25.93 -0.15
CA ARG A 321 -23.03 -26.54 1.18
C ARG A 321 -21.67 -27.07 1.66
N VAL A 322 -21.00 -27.87 0.84
CA VAL A 322 -19.66 -28.41 1.14
C VAL A 322 -18.60 -27.32 1.22
N LEU A 323 -18.73 -26.25 0.43
CA LEU A 323 -17.77 -25.14 0.45
C LEU A 323 -17.92 -24.23 1.69
N ARG A 324 -19.07 -24.21 2.37
CA ARG A 324 -19.30 -23.31 3.52
C ARG A 324 -19.23 -23.98 4.88
N GLN A 325 -19.76 -25.20 4.99
CA GLN A 325 -19.93 -25.84 6.31
C GLN A 325 -18.60 -26.42 6.83
N PRO A 326 -18.31 -26.36 8.13
CA PRO A 326 -17.28 -27.21 8.73
C PRO A 326 -17.53 -28.68 8.33
N VAL A 327 -16.47 -29.42 7.99
CA VAL A 327 -16.63 -30.79 7.50
C VAL A 327 -17.14 -31.66 8.66
N LEU A 328 -18.41 -32.05 8.59
CA LEU A 328 -19.03 -32.98 9.56
C LEU A 328 -18.75 -34.45 9.22
N ILE A 329 -18.43 -34.75 7.96
CA ILE A 329 -18.21 -36.11 7.44
C ILE A 329 -17.04 -36.07 6.44
N ASP A 330 -15.97 -36.79 6.73
CA ASP A 330 -14.74 -36.80 5.92
C ASP A 330 -14.73 -37.94 4.89
N THR A 331 -15.42 -37.74 3.75
CA THR A 331 -15.34 -38.67 2.61
C THR A 331 -14.45 -38.12 1.50
N ASP A 332 -13.82 -38.99 0.71
CA ASP A 332 -12.99 -38.58 -0.43
C ASP A 332 -13.74 -37.71 -1.44
N LYS A 333 -15.04 -37.93 -1.62
CA LYS A 333 -15.88 -37.11 -2.50
C LYS A 333 -16.05 -35.69 -1.95
N ILE A 334 -16.25 -35.56 -0.63
CA ILE A 334 -16.35 -34.25 0.04
C ILE A 334 -15.01 -33.52 -0.03
N LYS A 335 -13.89 -34.21 0.22
CA LYS A 335 -12.53 -33.66 0.06
C LYS A 335 -12.31 -33.06 -1.33
N LYS A 336 -12.71 -33.77 -2.38
CA LYS A 336 -12.60 -33.31 -3.77
C LYS A 336 -13.42 -32.04 -4.02
N TYR A 337 -14.68 -31.99 -3.58
CA TYR A 337 -15.52 -30.80 -3.74
C TYR A 337 -15.05 -29.61 -2.88
N ARG A 338 -14.46 -29.87 -1.70
CA ARG A 338 -13.89 -28.84 -0.82
C ARG A 338 -12.75 -28.07 -1.50
N CYS A 339 -11.97 -28.75 -2.33
CA CYS A 339 -10.95 -28.16 -3.19
C CYS A 339 -11.51 -27.57 -4.49
N SER A 340 -12.74 -27.04 -4.52
CA SER A 340 -13.19 -26.26 -5.69
C SER A 340 -12.34 -24.99 -5.80
N GLU A 341 -11.92 -24.67 -7.02
CA GLU A 341 -10.98 -23.60 -7.32
C GLU A 341 -11.58 -22.62 -8.32
N VAL A 342 -11.22 -21.35 -8.18
CA VAL A 342 -11.24 -20.36 -9.26
C VAL A 342 -9.86 -20.40 -9.91
N LEU A 343 -9.81 -20.35 -11.24
CA LEU A 343 -8.61 -20.53 -12.05
C LEU A 343 -8.52 -19.35 -13.02
N VAL A 344 -7.51 -18.49 -12.86
CA VAL A 344 -7.37 -17.26 -13.65
C VAL A 344 -6.24 -17.40 -14.65
N ASP A 345 -6.42 -16.95 -15.89
CA ASP A 345 -5.43 -17.11 -16.95
C ASP A 345 -4.11 -16.39 -16.62
N GLU A 346 -3.01 -17.14 -16.63
CA GLU A 346 -1.61 -16.73 -16.53
C GLU A 346 -1.12 -15.93 -15.31
N LYS A 347 -1.83 -14.86 -14.91
CA LYS A 347 -1.40 -13.91 -13.87
C LYS A 347 -2.58 -13.19 -13.24
N ILE A 348 -2.57 -13.08 -11.92
CA ILE A 348 -3.43 -12.17 -11.15
C ILE A 348 -2.60 -10.96 -10.71
N PRO A 349 -2.93 -9.75 -11.19
CA PRO A 349 -2.30 -8.52 -10.73
C PRO A 349 -2.53 -8.24 -9.24
N MET A 350 -1.57 -7.57 -8.60
CA MET A 350 -1.58 -7.39 -7.15
C MET A 350 -2.71 -6.50 -6.64
N TYR A 351 -3.26 -5.61 -7.46
CA TYR A 351 -4.45 -4.84 -7.10
C TYR A 351 -5.69 -5.70 -6.82
N TYR A 352 -5.72 -6.98 -7.20
CA TYR A 352 -6.78 -7.91 -6.81
C TYR A 352 -6.57 -8.54 -5.43
N VAL A 353 -5.38 -8.44 -4.85
CA VAL A 353 -5.15 -8.95 -3.50
C VAL A 353 -5.62 -7.87 -2.53
N ASP A 354 -6.53 -8.23 -1.63
CA ASP A 354 -7.05 -7.29 -0.63
C ASP A 354 -6.26 -7.38 0.68
N GLU A 355 -5.94 -8.60 1.10
CA GLU A 355 -5.40 -8.91 2.42
C GLU A 355 -4.38 -10.06 2.39
N ILE A 356 -3.37 -10.00 3.27
CA ILE A 356 -2.48 -11.12 3.62
C ILE A 356 -2.84 -11.58 5.04
N TYR A 357 -3.24 -12.85 5.17
CA TYR A 357 -3.56 -13.46 6.45
C TYR A 357 -2.38 -14.26 6.98
N LEU A 358 -2.08 -13.98 8.25
CA LEU A 358 -0.99 -14.55 9.00
C LEU A 358 -1.53 -15.28 10.22
N LYS A 359 -0.86 -16.36 10.62
CA LYS A 359 -1.30 -17.17 11.75
C LYS A 359 -1.02 -16.54 13.13
N ASP A 360 0.09 -15.81 13.24
CA ASP A 360 0.62 -15.34 14.53
C ASP A 360 1.52 -14.09 14.38
N GLU A 361 1.84 -13.45 15.50
CA GLU A 361 2.69 -12.25 15.56
C GLU A 361 4.13 -12.51 15.07
N LYS A 362 4.63 -13.75 15.20
CA LYS A 362 5.99 -14.10 14.75
C LYS A 362 6.10 -13.99 13.24
N LEU A 363 5.09 -14.46 12.51
CA LEU A 363 5.04 -14.33 11.06
C LEU A 363 4.80 -12.87 10.64
N LEU A 364 4.03 -12.10 11.41
CA LEU A 364 3.81 -10.67 11.17
C LEU A 364 5.12 -9.87 11.13
N GLN A 365 6.02 -10.11 12.08
CA GLN A 365 7.33 -9.47 12.11
C GLN A 365 8.13 -9.75 10.83
N LYS A 366 8.15 -11.01 10.37
CA LYS A 366 8.81 -11.39 9.12
C LYS A 366 8.20 -10.68 7.89
N VAL A 367 6.87 -10.58 7.83
CA VAL A 367 6.16 -10.10 6.63
C VAL A 367 6.22 -8.58 6.50
N ILE A 368 6.10 -7.84 7.60
CA ILE A 368 6.18 -6.36 7.60
C ILE A 368 7.52 -5.89 7.03
N GLU A 369 8.61 -6.59 7.32
CA GLU A 369 9.96 -6.26 6.84
C GLU A 369 10.15 -6.46 5.32
N LEU A 370 9.30 -7.26 4.66
CA LEU A 370 9.49 -7.60 3.24
C LEU A 370 9.21 -6.43 2.30
N PHE A 371 8.24 -5.57 2.64
CA PHE A 371 7.90 -4.44 1.80
C PHE A 371 7.09 -3.39 2.57
N PRO A 372 7.51 -2.12 2.55
CA PRO A 372 6.78 -1.08 3.23
C PRO A 372 5.60 -0.65 2.33
N ASN A 373 4.37 -0.89 2.82
CA ASN A 373 3.07 -0.94 2.12
C ASN A 373 3.04 -1.92 0.94
N HIS A 374 2.40 -3.06 1.14
CA HIS A 374 2.14 -4.06 0.12
C HIS A 374 1.13 -3.57 -0.95
N LEU A 375 1.34 -2.44 -1.63
CA LEU A 375 0.42 -1.93 -2.67
C LEU A 375 -0.99 -1.59 -2.15
N GLY A 376 -1.11 -1.34 -0.84
CA GLY A 376 -2.40 -1.20 -0.17
C GLY A 376 -3.09 -2.54 0.09
N ILE A 377 -2.37 -3.65 0.08
CA ILE A 377 -2.83 -4.93 0.62
C ILE A 377 -2.71 -4.85 2.14
N LYS A 378 -3.83 -5.09 2.85
CA LYS A 378 -3.81 -5.09 4.31
C LYS A 378 -3.17 -6.36 4.84
N ILE A 379 -2.63 -6.31 6.05
CA ILE A 379 -2.18 -7.50 6.78
C ILE A 379 -3.13 -7.75 7.95
N ALA A 380 -3.52 -9.00 8.18
CA ALA A 380 -4.34 -9.36 9.33
C ALA A 380 -3.83 -10.64 10.00
N LEU A 381 -3.83 -10.64 11.34
CA LEU A 381 -3.71 -11.86 12.13
C LEU A 381 -5.06 -12.57 12.10
N ASN A 382 -5.11 -13.74 11.45
CA ASN A 382 -6.33 -14.51 11.31
C ASN A 382 -6.02 -16.00 11.54
N PRO A 383 -5.89 -16.45 12.80
CA PRO A 383 -5.59 -17.85 13.08
C PRO A 383 -6.71 -18.81 12.66
N GLU A 384 -7.96 -18.33 12.51
CA GLU A 384 -9.10 -19.17 12.15
C GLU A 384 -8.97 -19.76 10.74
N ILE A 385 -8.41 -19.03 9.78
CA ILE A 385 -8.21 -19.55 8.41
C ILE A 385 -7.23 -20.74 8.38
N PHE A 386 -6.33 -20.84 9.36
CA PHE A 386 -5.36 -21.93 9.51
C PHE A 386 -5.93 -23.15 10.25
N VAL A 387 -7.19 -23.10 10.71
CA VAL A 387 -7.81 -24.24 11.39
C VAL A 387 -8.06 -25.37 10.38
N ILE A 388 -7.54 -26.54 10.71
CA ILE A 388 -7.75 -27.74 9.90
C ILE A 388 -9.09 -28.34 10.27
N PRO A 389 -9.97 -28.60 9.28
CA PRO A 389 -11.22 -29.31 9.55
C PRO A 389 -10.92 -30.73 10.05
N ASN A 390 -11.58 -31.11 11.14
CA ASN A 390 -11.47 -32.42 11.79
C ASN A 390 -11.65 -33.56 10.78
#